data_AF-A0ABD2IUH1-F1
#
_entry.id   AF-A0ABD2IUH1-F1
#
_cell.length_a   1.000
_cell.length_b   1.000
_cell.length_c   1.000
_cell.angle_alpha   90.00
_cell.angle_beta   90.00
_cell.angle_gamma   90.00
#
_symmetry.space_group_name_H-M   'P 1'
#
loop_
_entity.id
_entity.type
_entity.pdbx_description
1 polymer ?
#
loop_
_entity_poly.entity_id
_entity_poly.type
_entity_poly.pdbx_seq_one_letter_code
_entity_poly.pdbx_strand_id
1 'polypeptide(L)'
;MRSIFLGKGRTELAHNVFTSTLPRRLICCFISTDAYSGDRKLSPFKFEHANVRAISAETNGQSFPSTPYLLSFDGAQQRFVRAFVDMYAGLGLDDSDTKTVSIGMQRFLSGWAFFVIPMTSTLDDTPGFELIRQGTCTLKVQFEKPIKEDGYEMLILGEFDSVLSINADRVLSTDGSVLNSGRKKRDMNSAQIDMLLRRMRVTSGKFIGVYPSDKIPLVLERQKRLRRYPHCMVVNTDREGTRGEHWIACYVPCAKRIEYFDSLGAAPNPDLSAYLNKFQHVQVNTHQIQFLSSDACGHFCVYFLASRCSGTPFCDVVETLRKTRGMADWLVKWYVRTLAGHV
;
A
#
# COMPACT_ATOMS: atom_id res chain seq x y z
N MET A 1 -1.24 -2.83 14.43
CA MET A 1 -0.58 -3.98 15.11
C MET A 1 -0.47 -3.64 16.60
N ARG A 2 -0.76 -4.62 17.46
CA ARG A 2 -0.64 -4.56 18.92
C ARG A 2 0.16 -5.78 19.38
N SER A 3 0.77 -5.71 20.56
CA SER A 3 1.39 -6.87 21.21
C SER A 3 0.88 -7.00 22.65
N ILE A 4 0.84 -8.23 23.16
CA ILE A 4 0.39 -8.53 24.52
C ILE A 4 1.34 -9.57 25.12
N PHE A 5 1.90 -9.25 26.27
CA PHE A 5 2.67 -10.20 27.06
C PHE A 5 1.78 -11.20 27.79
N LEU A 6 2.10 -12.48 27.66
CA LEU A 6 1.43 -13.59 28.31
C LEU A 6 2.38 -14.30 29.28
N GLY A 7 2.15 -14.07 30.57
CA GLY A 7 2.93 -14.69 31.64
C GLY A 7 2.61 -16.16 31.88
N LYS A 8 3.54 -16.84 32.55
CA LYS A 8 3.46 -18.24 32.99
C LYS A 8 2.12 -18.58 33.66
N GLY A 9 1.61 -19.78 33.41
CA GLY A 9 0.50 -20.38 34.16
C GLY A 9 -0.89 -19.90 33.74
N ARG A 10 -1.00 -18.92 32.83
CA ARG A 10 -2.29 -18.51 32.24
C ARG A 10 -2.87 -19.63 31.37
N THR A 11 -4.17 -19.85 31.49
CA THR A 11 -4.95 -20.82 30.69
C THR A 11 -5.98 -20.14 29.79
N GLU A 12 -6.28 -18.86 30.06
CA GLU A 12 -7.20 -18.04 29.29
C GLU A 12 -6.74 -16.58 29.21
N LEU A 13 -7.18 -15.90 28.16
CA LEU A 13 -6.94 -14.49 27.91
C LEU A 13 -8.21 -13.88 27.33
N ALA A 14 -8.65 -12.75 27.87
CA ALA A 14 -9.63 -11.87 27.25
C ALA A 14 -9.04 -10.45 27.22
N HIS A 15 -8.88 -9.87 26.04
CA HIS A 15 -8.26 -8.57 25.88
C HIS A 15 -8.92 -7.72 24.80
N ASN A 16 -9.17 -6.45 25.12
CA ASN A 16 -9.69 -5.48 24.15
C ASN A 16 -8.55 -4.99 23.27
N VAL A 17 -8.47 -5.49 22.04
CA VAL A 17 -7.35 -5.23 21.12
C VAL A 17 -7.55 -3.93 20.35
N PHE A 18 -8.78 -3.71 19.88
CA PHE A 18 -9.17 -2.54 19.11
C PHE A 18 -10.47 -1.98 19.63
N THR A 19 -10.52 -0.65 19.75
CA THR A 19 -11.68 0.12 20.21
C THR A 19 -12.02 1.14 19.13
N SER A 20 -13.29 1.51 19.01
CA SER A 20 -13.86 2.48 18.04
C SER A 20 -13.98 1.99 16.60
N THR A 21 -12.99 1.27 16.06
CA THR A 21 -13.03 0.70 14.72
C THR A 21 -12.78 -0.80 14.77
N LEU A 22 -13.63 -1.57 14.08
CA LEU A 22 -13.49 -3.02 14.01
C LEU A 22 -12.62 -3.41 12.80
N PRO A 23 -11.66 -4.32 12.97
CA PRO A 23 -10.90 -4.84 11.86
C PRO A 23 -11.76 -5.77 11.00
N ARG A 24 -11.47 -5.81 9.69
CA ARG A 24 -12.00 -6.79 8.74
C ARG A 24 -11.42 -8.18 8.98
N ARG A 25 -10.14 -8.24 9.36
CA ARG A 25 -9.39 -9.48 9.63
C ARG A 25 -8.41 -9.28 10.77
N LEU A 26 -8.31 -10.28 11.64
CA LEU A 26 -7.28 -10.38 12.67
C LEU A 26 -6.30 -11.50 12.33
N ILE A 27 -5.02 -11.24 12.51
CA ILE A 27 -3.95 -12.23 12.40
C ILE A 27 -3.22 -12.24 13.73
N CYS A 28 -3.23 -13.38 14.40
CA CYS A 28 -2.64 -13.59 15.70
C CYS A 28 -1.50 -14.61 15.62
N CYS A 29 -0.38 -14.34 16.27
CA CYS A 29 0.73 -15.28 16.39
C CYS A 29 1.43 -15.14 17.75
N PHE A 30 2.07 -16.22 18.20
CA PHE A 30 2.74 -16.27 19.49
C PHE A 30 4.23 -16.46 19.28
N ILE A 31 5.02 -15.66 19.98
CA ILE A 31 6.48 -15.68 19.93
C ILE A 31 6.99 -15.89 21.35
N SER A 32 8.02 -16.70 21.54
CA SER A 32 8.67 -16.81 22.86
C SER A 32 9.19 -15.44 23.31
N THR A 33 9.01 -15.08 24.58
CA THR A 33 9.42 -13.77 25.12
C THR A 33 10.90 -13.48 24.87
N ASP A 34 11.76 -14.50 25.01
CA ASP A 34 13.21 -14.37 24.79
C ASP A 34 13.54 -14.10 23.32
N ALA A 35 12.83 -14.76 22.41
CA ALA A 35 12.98 -14.55 20.96
C ALA A 35 12.50 -13.15 20.55
N TYR A 36 11.40 -12.68 21.16
CA TYR A 36 10.90 -11.33 20.96
C TYR A 36 11.85 -10.25 21.50
N SER A 37 12.45 -10.50 22.65
CA SER A 37 13.40 -9.58 23.31
C SER A 37 14.78 -9.54 22.63
N GLY A 38 15.05 -10.48 21.70
CA GLY A 38 16.24 -10.46 20.85
C GLY A 38 17.38 -11.38 21.30
N ASP A 39 17.09 -12.51 21.95
CA ASP A 39 18.10 -13.56 22.15
C ASP A 39 18.65 -14.04 20.80
N ARG A 40 19.98 -13.95 20.63
CA ARG A 40 20.69 -14.29 19.40
C ARG A 40 20.61 -15.76 19.02
N LYS A 41 20.24 -16.65 19.96
CA LYS A 41 20.10 -18.10 19.70
C LYS A 41 18.72 -18.46 19.17
N LEU A 42 17.72 -17.60 19.39
CA LEU A 42 16.33 -17.85 19.01
C LEU A 42 15.94 -16.97 17.82
N SER A 43 14.95 -17.43 17.05
CA SER A 43 14.42 -16.66 15.93
C SER A 43 13.10 -16.00 16.30
N PRO A 44 12.94 -14.67 16.15
CA PRO A 44 11.66 -13.99 16.35
C PRO A 44 10.63 -14.35 15.27
N PHE A 45 11.04 -15.04 14.21
CA PHE A 45 10.15 -15.52 13.14
C PHE A 45 9.68 -16.96 13.34
N LYS A 46 9.91 -17.53 14.54
CA LYS A 46 9.33 -18.80 14.95
C LYS A 46 8.02 -18.53 15.68
N PHE A 47 6.91 -18.74 14.98
CA PHE A 47 5.56 -18.50 15.48
C PHE A 47 4.98 -19.79 16.04
N GLU A 48 5.03 -19.93 17.36
CA GLU A 48 4.58 -21.14 18.06
C GLU A 48 3.04 -21.16 18.15
N HIS A 49 2.46 -22.36 18.20
CA HIS A 49 1.01 -22.53 18.38
C HIS A 49 0.55 -22.32 19.83
N ALA A 50 1.49 -22.21 20.79
CA ALA A 50 1.27 -21.98 22.22
C ALA A 50 0.26 -22.92 22.90
N ASN A 51 -0.03 -24.08 22.31
CA ASN A 51 -1.12 -24.98 22.73
C ASN A 51 -2.48 -24.30 22.82
N VAL A 52 -2.80 -23.39 21.89
CA VAL A 52 -4.13 -22.77 21.81
C VAL A 52 -5.19 -23.85 21.59
N ARG A 53 -6.20 -23.89 22.45
CA ARG A 53 -7.38 -24.75 22.29
C ARG A 53 -8.48 -24.06 21.50
N ALA A 54 -8.73 -22.80 21.82
CA ALA A 54 -9.73 -21.97 21.15
C ALA A 54 -9.25 -20.53 21.05
N ILE A 55 -9.55 -19.89 19.93
CA ILE A 55 -9.29 -18.47 19.71
C ILE A 55 -10.50 -17.86 19.00
N SER A 56 -11.00 -16.74 19.51
CA SER A 56 -12.13 -16.03 18.91
C SER A 56 -12.02 -14.53 19.14
N ALA A 57 -12.64 -13.76 18.25
CA ALA A 57 -12.85 -12.34 18.39
C ALA A 57 -14.33 -12.07 18.63
N GLU A 58 -14.65 -11.32 19.69
CA GLU A 58 -16.01 -10.91 20.01
C GLU A 58 -16.21 -9.42 19.74
N THR A 59 -17.28 -9.11 19.01
CA THR A 59 -17.71 -7.74 18.70
C THR A 59 -19.22 -7.66 18.68
N ASN A 60 -19.80 -6.65 19.32
CA ASN A 60 -21.25 -6.36 19.28
C ASN A 60 -22.13 -7.59 19.59
N GLY A 61 -21.68 -8.45 20.51
CA GLY A 61 -22.40 -9.67 20.90
C GLY A 61 -22.24 -10.87 19.95
N GLN A 62 -21.50 -10.74 18.86
CA GLN A 62 -21.15 -11.82 17.93
C GLN A 62 -19.71 -12.29 18.15
N SER A 63 -19.48 -13.60 18.02
CA SER A 63 -18.16 -14.23 18.08
C SER A 63 -17.71 -14.70 16.70
N PHE A 64 -16.44 -14.48 16.38
CA PHE A 64 -15.77 -14.87 15.15
C PHE A 64 -14.58 -15.79 15.47
N PRO A 65 -14.47 -16.99 14.88
CA PRO A 65 -15.53 -17.65 14.11
C PRO A 65 -16.76 -17.94 15.00
N SER A 66 -17.93 -18.07 14.36
CA SER A 66 -19.19 -18.40 15.04
C SER A 66 -19.13 -19.76 15.73
N THR A 67 -18.55 -20.75 15.05
CA THR A 67 -18.25 -22.06 15.63
C THR A 67 -16.84 -22.03 16.23
N PRO A 68 -16.70 -22.12 17.57
CA PRO A 68 -15.40 -22.04 18.22
C PRO A 68 -14.47 -23.17 17.76
N TYR A 69 -13.17 -22.92 17.86
CA TYR A 69 -12.19 -23.97 17.63
C TYR A 69 -12.11 -24.93 18.83
N LEU A 70 -11.80 -26.19 18.52
CA LEU A 70 -11.42 -27.23 19.48
C LEU A 70 -10.09 -27.84 19.04
N LEU A 71 -9.07 -27.00 19.01
CA LEU A 71 -7.73 -27.37 18.55
C LEU A 71 -7.05 -28.24 19.60
N SER A 72 -6.29 -29.20 19.09
CA SER A 72 -5.31 -29.94 19.86
C SER A 72 -4.12 -30.21 18.94
N PHE A 73 -2.93 -29.93 19.44
CA PHE A 73 -1.68 -30.04 18.69
C PHE A 73 -0.92 -31.33 19.03
N ASP A 74 -1.27 -31.94 20.16
CA ASP A 74 -0.61 -33.12 20.72
C ASP A 74 -1.49 -34.38 20.61
N GLY A 75 -0.84 -35.55 20.58
CA GLY A 75 -1.51 -36.85 20.64
C GLY A 75 -1.90 -37.47 19.28
N ALA A 76 -2.58 -38.62 19.35
CA ALA A 76 -2.93 -39.45 18.18
C ALA A 76 -4.02 -38.84 17.28
N GLN A 77 -4.76 -37.83 17.76
CA GLN A 77 -5.77 -37.12 16.99
C GLN A 77 -5.51 -35.61 17.05
N GLN A 78 -4.58 -35.15 16.21
CA GLN A 78 -4.28 -33.72 16.08
C GLN A 78 -5.44 -33.01 15.36
N ARG A 79 -6.02 -31.98 16.00
CA ARG A 79 -7.22 -31.25 15.54
C ARG A 79 -6.91 -29.81 15.14
N PHE A 80 -5.81 -29.57 14.43
CA PHE A 80 -5.41 -28.23 13.99
C PHE A 80 -5.76 -27.92 12.52
N VAL A 81 -6.24 -28.92 11.76
CA VAL A 81 -6.53 -28.80 10.32
C VAL A 81 -7.47 -27.64 10.01
N ARG A 82 -8.49 -27.41 10.85
CA ARG A 82 -9.43 -26.30 10.65
C ARG A 82 -8.74 -24.93 10.73
N ALA A 83 -7.89 -24.71 11.74
CA ALA A 83 -7.13 -23.47 11.87
C ALA A 83 -6.15 -23.27 10.70
N PHE A 84 -5.58 -24.37 10.17
CA PHE A 84 -4.72 -24.33 9.00
C PHE A 84 -5.47 -23.95 7.72
N VAL A 85 -6.64 -24.54 7.48
CA VAL A 85 -7.49 -24.21 6.33
C VAL A 85 -7.97 -22.76 6.43
N ASP A 86 -8.42 -22.32 7.61
CA ASP A 86 -8.86 -20.95 7.85
C ASP A 86 -7.71 -19.95 7.68
N MET A 87 -6.47 -20.33 7.99
CA MET A 87 -5.29 -19.52 7.68
C MET A 87 -5.11 -19.35 6.16
N TYR A 88 -5.24 -20.42 5.38
CA TYR A 88 -5.08 -20.36 3.93
C TYR A 88 -6.19 -19.53 3.26
N ALA A 89 -7.45 -19.81 3.60
CA ALA A 89 -8.61 -19.06 3.10
C ALA A 89 -8.55 -17.60 3.57
N GLY A 90 -8.27 -17.39 4.87
CA GLY A 90 -8.16 -16.07 5.47
C GLY A 90 -6.99 -15.24 4.95
N LEU A 91 -6.02 -15.80 4.24
CA LEU A 91 -4.94 -15.04 3.56
C LEU A 91 -5.20 -14.87 2.05
N GLY A 92 -6.33 -15.36 1.53
CA GLY A 92 -6.65 -15.34 0.09
C GLY A 92 -5.71 -16.22 -0.74
N LEU A 93 -5.28 -17.35 -0.17
CA LEU A 93 -4.40 -18.35 -0.80
C LEU A 93 -5.17 -19.56 -1.35
N ASP A 94 -6.49 -19.55 -1.19
CA ASP A 94 -7.43 -20.57 -1.66
C ASP A 94 -7.73 -20.44 -3.16
N ASP A 95 -7.78 -19.21 -3.70
CA ASP A 95 -8.23 -18.93 -5.07
C ASP A 95 -7.10 -18.66 -6.09
N SER A 96 -5.93 -19.30 -5.96
CA SER A 96 -4.91 -19.15 -7.02
C SER A 96 -3.94 -20.32 -7.16
N ASP A 97 -3.86 -20.86 -8.38
CA ASP A 97 -2.80 -21.78 -8.85
C ASP A 97 -1.38 -21.16 -8.81
N THR A 98 -1.24 -19.89 -8.41
CA THR A 98 0.02 -19.13 -8.49
C THR A 98 0.49 -18.53 -7.15
N LYS A 99 -0.36 -18.45 -6.12
CA LYS A 99 0.06 -17.94 -4.80
C LYS A 99 0.10 -19.10 -3.81
N THR A 100 1.28 -19.70 -3.68
CA THR A 100 1.54 -20.64 -2.60
C THR A 100 2.37 -19.94 -1.54
N VAL A 101 1.99 -20.13 -0.28
CA VAL A 101 2.89 -19.90 0.85
C VAL A 101 3.47 -21.26 1.20
N SER A 102 4.79 -21.37 1.32
CA SER A 102 5.49 -22.64 1.58
C SER A 102 5.28 -23.18 3.01
N ILE A 103 4.14 -22.89 3.65
CA ILE A 103 3.77 -23.34 5.00
C ILE A 103 2.81 -24.53 4.87
N GLY A 104 3.34 -25.75 4.77
CA GLY A 104 2.50 -26.95 4.86
C GLY A 104 2.01 -27.22 6.29
N MET A 105 1.11 -28.19 6.45
CA MET A 105 0.57 -28.61 7.77
C MET A 105 1.66 -28.95 8.79
N GLN A 106 2.74 -29.61 8.35
CA GLN A 106 3.88 -29.94 9.23
C GLN A 106 4.67 -28.70 9.66
N ARG A 107 4.76 -27.67 8.81
CA ARG A 107 5.38 -26.39 9.19
C ARG A 107 4.52 -25.60 10.15
N PHE A 108 3.20 -25.65 9.98
CA PHE A 108 2.26 -25.05 10.92
C PHE A 108 2.47 -25.61 12.33
N LEU A 109 2.62 -26.94 12.45
CA LEU A 109 2.95 -27.60 13.72
C LEU A 109 4.33 -27.21 14.29
N SER A 110 5.35 -27.03 13.46
CA SER A 110 6.73 -26.86 13.92
C SER A 110 7.15 -25.43 14.31
N GLY A 111 6.24 -24.46 14.19
CA GLY A 111 6.50 -23.06 14.55
C GLY A 111 6.21 -22.04 13.46
N TRP A 112 5.20 -22.30 12.62
CA TRP A 112 4.66 -21.34 11.65
C TRP A 112 3.13 -21.24 11.81
N ALA A 113 2.67 -21.15 13.05
CA ALA A 113 1.25 -21.12 13.39
C ALA A 113 0.72 -19.68 13.39
N PHE A 114 -0.08 -19.35 12.38
CA PHE A 114 -0.84 -18.10 12.31
C PHE A 114 -2.33 -18.39 12.49
N PHE A 115 -2.96 -17.69 13.41
CA PHE A 115 -4.40 -17.78 13.63
C PHE A 115 -5.06 -16.58 12.95
N VAL A 116 -5.73 -16.86 11.83
CA VAL A 116 -6.40 -15.85 11.02
C VAL A 116 -7.89 -15.91 11.30
N ILE A 117 -8.46 -14.79 11.75
CA ILE A 117 -9.87 -14.68 12.09
C ILE A 117 -10.48 -13.65 11.13
N PRO A 118 -11.17 -14.07 10.07
CA PRO A 118 -11.98 -13.17 9.27
C PRO A 118 -13.16 -12.70 10.13
N MET A 119 -13.35 -11.39 10.18
CA MET A 119 -14.44 -10.76 10.93
C MET A 119 -15.56 -10.26 10.01
N THR A 120 -15.50 -10.60 8.71
CA THR A 120 -16.48 -10.21 7.70
C THR A 120 -17.84 -10.86 7.97
N SER A 121 -18.90 -10.14 7.63
CA SER A 121 -20.27 -10.60 7.86
C SER A 121 -20.75 -11.59 6.80
N THR A 122 -20.06 -11.65 5.66
CA THR A 122 -20.48 -12.40 4.47
C THR A 122 -19.94 -13.82 4.36
N LEU A 123 -19.22 -14.36 5.36
CA LEU A 123 -18.51 -15.66 5.30
C LEU A 123 -17.43 -15.76 4.20
N ASP A 124 -17.51 -14.95 3.15
CA ASP A 124 -16.54 -14.79 2.08
C ASP A 124 -15.86 -13.42 2.16
N ASP A 125 -14.52 -13.42 2.06
CA ASP A 125 -13.67 -12.22 1.91
C ASP A 125 -13.79 -11.67 0.48
N THR A 126 -15.00 -11.31 0.06
CA THR A 126 -15.21 -10.70 -1.27
C THR A 126 -14.60 -9.30 -1.31
N PRO A 127 -14.06 -8.82 -2.45
CA PRO A 127 -13.58 -7.43 -2.61
C PRO A 127 -14.72 -6.38 -2.55
N GLY A 128 -15.93 -6.79 -2.14
CA GLY A 128 -17.04 -5.91 -1.85
C GLY A 128 -16.72 -4.98 -0.68
N PHE A 129 -17.19 -3.74 -0.82
CA PHE A 129 -17.07 -2.70 0.19
C PHE A 129 -17.92 -3.06 1.42
N GLU A 130 -17.28 -3.41 2.54
CA GLU A 130 -17.97 -3.47 3.83
C GLU A 130 -17.92 -2.09 4.50
N LEU A 131 -19.05 -1.64 5.05
CA LEU A 131 -19.09 -0.41 5.85
C LEU A 131 -18.19 -0.56 7.09
N ILE A 132 -17.45 0.49 7.45
CA ILE A 132 -16.68 0.52 8.70
C ILE A 132 -17.63 0.27 9.86
N ARG A 133 -17.42 -0.84 10.56
CA ARG A 133 -18.17 -1.17 11.76
C ARG A 133 -17.48 -0.53 12.95
N GLN A 134 -18.26 0.22 13.73
CA GLN A 134 -17.82 0.74 15.02
C GLN A 134 -18.10 -0.28 16.13
N GLY A 135 -17.17 -0.37 17.08
CA GLY A 135 -17.31 -1.28 18.21
C GLY A 135 -16.00 -1.52 18.93
N THR A 136 -16.06 -2.41 19.91
CA THR A 136 -14.89 -2.94 20.62
C THR A 136 -14.67 -4.37 20.18
N CYS A 137 -13.44 -4.66 19.76
CA CYS A 137 -12.97 -5.99 19.43
C CYS A 137 -12.25 -6.60 20.63
N THR A 138 -12.89 -7.57 21.25
CA THR A 138 -12.32 -8.35 22.36
C THR A 138 -11.81 -9.67 21.81
N LEU A 139 -10.50 -9.90 21.89
CA LEU A 139 -9.91 -11.18 21.57
C LEU A 139 -9.94 -12.10 22.78
N LYS A 140 -10.46 -13.32 22.60
CA LYS A 140 -10.48 -14.39 23.60
C LYS A 140 -9.62 -15.55 23.13
N VAL A 141 -8.74 -16.02 24.00
CA VAL A 141 -7.87 -17.18 23.76
C VAL A 141 -7.98 -18.12 24.95
N GLN A 142 -8.15 -19.40 24.67
CA GLN A 142 -8.08 -20.49 25.64
C GLN A 142 -6.94 -21.42 25.25
N PHE A 143 -6.14 -21.84 26.22
CA PHE A 143 -5.02 -22.74 26.02
C PHE A 143 -5.35 -24.13 26.58
N GLU A 144 -4.94 -25.17 25.86
CA GLU A 144 -5.06 -26.57 26.30
C GLU A 144 -4.13 -26.87 27.47
N LYS A 145 -2.94 -26.25 27.45
CA LYS A 145 -1.93 -26.33 28.51
C LYS A 145 -1.61 -24.94 29.04
N PRO A 146 -1.31 -24.78 30.34
CA PRO A 146 -0.84 -23.51 30.87
C PRO A 146 0.38 -22.99 30.12
N ILE A 147 0.49 -21.67 29.97
CA ILE A 147 1.63 -21.04 29.30
C ILE A 147 2.94 -21.42 29.98
N LYS A 148 3.95 -21.78 29.16
CA LYS A 148 5.30 -22.18 29.56
C LYS A 148 6.00 -21.10 30.40
N GLU A 149 7.05 -21.48 31.13
CA GLU A 149 7.76 -20.55 32.04
C GLU A 149 8.30 -19.31 31.33
N ASP A 150 8.83 -19.48 30.12
CA ASP A 150 9.40 -18.40 29.31
C ASP A 150 8.36 -17.36 28.84
N GLY A 151 7.06 -17.66 28.99
CA GLY A 151 5.97 -16.81 28.50
C GLY A 151 5.89 -16.73 26.98
N TYR A 152 4.88 -16.01 26.49
CA TYR A 152 4.74 -15.66 25.08
C TYR A 152 4.43 -14.19 24.91
N GLU A 153 5.01 -13.56 23.90
CA GLU A 153 4.51 -12.32 23.35
C GLU A 153 3.54 -12.65 22.21
N MET A 154 2.28 -12.25 22.37
CA MET A 154 1.25 -12.40 21.36
C MET A 154 1.24 -11.17 20.47
N LEU A 155 1.51 -11.34 19.18
CA LEU A 155 1.36 -10.26 18.19
C LEU A 155 -0.02 -10.36 17.53
N ILE A 156 -0.68 -9.21 17.46
CA ILE A 156 -2.01 -9.07 16.88
C ILE A 156 -1.99 -8.01 15.79
N LEU A 157 -2.14 -8.45 14.55
CA LEU A 157 -2.28 -7.60 13.39
C LEU A 157 -3.77 -7.51 13.04
N GLY A 158 -4.32 -6.30 13.09
CA GLY A 158 -5.66 -6.00 12.58
C GLY A 158 -5.56 -5.31 11.23
N GLU A 159 -6.31 -5.81 10.27
CA GLU A 159 -6.52 -5.19 8.97
C GLU A 159 -7.88 -4.49 8.97
N PHE A 160 -7.92 -3.25 8.48
CA PHE A 160 -9.09 -2.39 8.55
C PHE A 160 -9.47 -1.93 7.16
N ASP A 161 -10.76 -1.93 6.87
CA ASP A 161 -11.30 -1.18 5.74
C ASP A 161 -11.26 0.31 6.09
N SER A 162 -10.71 1.11 5.17
CA SER A 162 -10.64 2.56 5.34
C SER A 162 -11.50 3.20 4.26
N VAL A 163 -12.57 3.86 4.69
CA VAL A 163 -13.42 4.68 3.83
C VAL A 163 -12.90 6.11 3.93
N LEU A 164 -12.35 6.58 2.82
CA LEU A 164 -11.98 7.98 2.67
C LEU A 164 -13.21 8.71 2.14
N SER A 165 -13.95 9.39 3.03
CA SER A 165 -14.98 10.31 2.61
C SER A 165 -14.37 11.69 2.43
N ILE A 166 -14.66 12.33 1.30
CA ILE A 166 -14.23 13.69 1.04
C ILE A 166 -15.48 14.56 0.94
N ASN A 167 -15.80 15.29 2.01
CA ASN A 167 -16.92 16.25 2.05
C ASN A 167 -16.70 17.36 1.03
N ALA A 168 -17.74 18.07 0.57
CA ALA A 168 -17.68 19.11 -0.48
C ALA A 168 -16.58 20.19 -0.31
N ASP A 169 -16.06 20.36 0.91
CA ASP A 169 -14.99 21.32 1.27
C ASP A 169 -13.56 20.75 1.33
N ARG A 170 -13.34 19.51 0.87
CA ARG A 170 -12.04 18.81 0.77
C ARG A 170 -11.41 18.40 2.09
N VAL A 171 -12.18 18.49 3.16
CA VAL A 171 -11.78 17.91 4.43
C VAL A 171 -11.91 16.39 4.29
N LEU A 172 -10.76 15.71 4.35
CA LEU A 172 -10.68 14.27 4.47
C LEU A 172 -11.16 13.88 5.87
N SER A 173 -12.31 13.22 5.93
CA SER A 173 -12.79 12.57 7.14
C SER A 173 -12.50 11.07 7.04
N THR A 174 -11.71 10.57 7.98
CA THR A 174 -11.59 9.14 8.27
C THR A 174 -12.36 8.88 9.56
N ASP A 175 -13.39 8.05 9.52
CA ASP A 175 -14.18 7.76 10.71
C ASP A 175 -13.35 6.94 11.72
N GLY A 176 -13.01 7.57 12.85
CA GLY A 176 -12.30 6.95 13.97
C GLY A 176 -11.33 7.88 14.71
N SER A 177 -10.87 8.97 14.12
CA SER A 177 -10.21 10.08 14.82
C SER A 177 -9.98 11.22 13.85
N VAL A 178 -10.19 12.46 14.32
CA VAL A 178 -9.55 13.62 13.71
C VAL A 178 -8.04 13.37 13.84
N LEU A 179 -7.42 12.83 12.79
CA LEU A 179 -5.96 12.77 12.70
C LEU A 179 -5.45 14.19 12.44
N ASN A 180 -5.34 14.95 13.52
CA ASN A 180 -4.35 16.01 13.55
C ASN A 180 -2.98 15.33 13.55
N SER A 181 -2.36 15.33 12.36
CA SER A 181 -0.98 14.92 12.06
C SER A 181 -0.63 13.45 12.33
N GLY A 182 -0.26 12.68 11.28
CA GLY A 182 0.42 11.41 11.56
C GLY A 182 0.50 10.30 10.51
N ARG A 183 0.43 10.57 9.19
CA ARG A 183 1.23 9.92 8.11
C ARG A 183 0.58 10.24 6.77
N LYS A 184 1.16 11.21 6.06
CA LYS A 184 0.87 11.45 4.64
C LYS A 184 1.01 10.13 3.88
N LYS A 185 -0.05 9.75 3.17
CA LYS A 185 -0.01 8.93 1.96
C LYS A 185 1.21 9.40 1.14
N ARG A 186 2.09 8.49 0.73
CA ARG A 186 3.37 8.83 0.06
C ARG A 186 3.15 9.21 -1.42
N ASP A 187 2.05 9.89 -1.72
CA ASP A 187 1.80 10.50 -3.01
C ASP A 187 2.69 11.75 -3.08
N MET A 188 3.46 11.90 -4.16
CA MET A 188 4.30 13.08 -4.34
C MET A 188 3.41 14.29 -4.60
N ASN A 189 3.55 15.34 -3.78
CA ASN A 189 2.84 16.60 -4.01
C ASN A 189 3.60 17.52 -4.98
N SER A 190 2.94 18.57 -5.47
CA SER A 190 3.51 19.52 -6.42
C SER A 190 4.82 20.15 -5.93
N ALA A 191 4.93 20.45 -4.64
CA ALA A 191 6.13 21.06 -4.07
C ALA A 191 7.33 20.09 -4.05
N GLN A 192 7.08 18.80 -3.77
CA GLN A 192 8.10 17.76 -3.83
C GLN A 192 8.59 17.52 -5.26
N ILE A 193 7.67 17.44 -6.22
CA ILE A 193 7.99 17.30 -7.65
C ILE A 193 8.82 18.50 -8.13
N ASP A 194 8.35 19.73 -7.83
CA ASP A 194 9.00 20.97 -8.24
C ASP A 194 10.40 21.08 -7.64
N MET A 195 10.55 20.82 -6.33
CA MET A 195 11.84 20.83 -5.65
C MET A 195 12.83 19.84 -6.26
N LEU A 196 12.41 18.60 -6.50
CA LEU A 196 13.27 17.55 -7.06
C LEU A 196 13.75 17.91 -8.47
N LEU A 197 12.84 18.27 -9.37
CA LEU A 197 13.16 18.56 -10.77
C LEU A 197 13.94 19.87 -10.93
N ARG A 198 13.79 20.84 -10.03
CA ARG A 198 14.64 22.04 -10.01
C ARG A 198 16.05 21.78 -9.48
N ARG A 199 16.24 20.80 -8.59
CA ARG A 199 17.56 20.49 -8.01
C ARG A 199 18.39 19.54 -8.88
N MET A 200 17.74 18.66 -9.65
CA MET A 200 18.44 17.74 -10.54
C MET A 200 19.20 18.49 -11.65
N ARG A 201 20.52 18.27 -11.73
CA ARG A 201 21.42 18.91 -12.70
C ARG A 201 20.94 18.77 -14.14
N VAL A 202 20.32 17.64 -14.48
CA VAL A 202 19.87 17.33 -15.85
C VAL A 202 18.58 18.08 -16.22
N THR A 203 17.72 18.41 -15.26
CA THR A 203 16.41 19.06 -15.50
C THR A 203 16.37 20.53 -15.11
N SER A 204 17.21 21.00 -14.18
CA SER A 204 17.12 22.36 -13.58
C SER A 204 17.12 23.51 -14.58
N GLY A 205 17.83 23.39 -15.70
CA GLY A 205 17.86 24.39 -16.78
C GLY A 205 16.73 24.29 -17.81
N LYS A 206 15.93 23.22 -17.76
CA LYS A 206 14.87 22.89 -18.74
C LYS A 206 13.48 22.84 -18.09
N PHE A 207 13.41 22.60 -16.78
CA PHE A 207 12.17 22.41 -16.05
C PHE A 207 11.50 23.73 -15.72
N ILE A 208 10.28 23.90 -16.21
CA ILE A 208 9.55 25.17 -16.12
C ILE A 208 8.58 25.21 -14.94
N GLY A 209 8.19 24.06 -14.39
CA GLY A 209 7.35 23.97 -13.18
C GLY A 209 6.31 22.86 -13.23
N VAL A 210 5.47 22.87 -12.19
CA VAL A 210 4.31 21.99 -12.01
C VAL A 210 3.03 22.82 -12.13
N TYR A 211 2.10 22.39 -12.98
CA TYR A 211 0.90 23.16 -13.29
C TYR A 211 -0.37 22.30 -13.32
N PRO A 212 -1.55 22.83 -12.98
CA PRO A 212 -2.82 22.16 -13.26
C PRO A 212 -3.20 22.27 -14.75
N SER A 213 -4.08 21.38 -15.22
CA SER A 213 -4.37 21.22 -16.66
C SER A 213 -4.94 22.48 -17.32
N ASP A 214 -5.73 23.26 -16.58
CA ASP A 214 -6.39 24.49 -17.02
C ASP A 214 -5.45 25.70 -17.09
N LYS A 215 -4.31 25.66 -16.39
CA LYS A 215 -3.36 26.79 -16.33
C LYS A 215 -2.19 26.69 -17.30
N ILE A 216 -2.06 25.58 -18.04
CA ILE A 216 -1.00 25.41 -19.04
C ILE A 216 -0.94 26.58 -20.04
N PRO A 217 -2.08 27.06 -20.61
CA PRO A 217 -2.06 28.17 -21.58
C PRO A 217 -1.60 29.51 -20.97
N LEU A 218 -1.98 29.79 -19.72
CA LEU A 218 -1.69 31.06 -19.03
C LEU A 218 -0.20 31.23 -18.69
N VAL A 219 0.51 30.12 -18.49
CA VAL A 219 1.96 30.10 -18.18
C VAL A 219 2.78 30.48 -19.41
N LEU A 220 2.39 29.97 -20.58
CA LEU A 220 3.08 30.18 -21.85
C LEU A 220 2.97 31.62 -22.35
N GLU A 221 1.84 32.28 -22.08
CA GLU A 221 1.61 33.67 -22.47
C GLU A 221 2.29 34.68 -21.53
N ARG A 222 2.35 34.40 -20.22
CA ARG A 222 2.97 35.31 -19.23
C ARG A 222 4.49 35.25 -19.20
N GLN A 223 5.12 34.14 -19.61
CA GLN A 223 6.58 34.01 -19.58
C GLN A 223 7.20 34.12 -20.98
N LYS A 224 7.62 35.34 -21.37
CA LYS A 224 8.47 35.59 -22.55
C LYS A 224 9.76 34.72 -22.58
N ARG A 225 10.17 34.14 -21.44
CA ARG A 225 11.32 33.21 -21.28
C ARG A 225 11.09 31.77 -21.75
N LEU A 226 9.85 31.35 -22.05
CA LEU A 226 9.51 29.98 -22.48
C LEU A 226 9.91 29.63 -23.92
N ARG A 227 10.53 30.56 -24.65
CA ARG A 227 11.07 30.33 -26.00
C ARG A 227 12.41 29.56 -26.02
N ARG A 228 12.87 29.04 -24.89
CA ARG A 228 14.07 28.17 -24.82
C ARG A 228 13.64 26.71 -24.90
N TYR A 229 14.29 26.00 -25.81
CA TYR A 229 14.14 24.56 -25.99
C TYR A 229 15.46 23.86 -25.66
N PRO A 230 15.42 22.60 -25.21
CA PRO A 230 14.22 21.88 -24.79
C PRO A 230 13.69 22.40 -23.44
N HIS A 231 12.40 22.22 -23.17
CA HIS A 231 11.83 22.46 -21.84
C HIS A 231 10.88 21.35 -21.42
N CYS A 232 10.60 21.25 -20.13
CA CYS A 232 9.72 20.23 -19.59
C CYS A 232 8.91 20.71 -18.40
N MET A 233 7.76 20.07 -18.20
CA MET A 233 6.83 20.37 -17.12
C MET A 233 6.14 19.10 -16.64
N VAL A 234 5.67 19.14 -15.39
CA VAL A 234 4.73 18.16 -14.87
C VAL A 234 3.37 18.83 -14.79
N VAL A 235 2.34 18.10 -15.19
CA VAL A 235 0.97 18.61 -15.19
C VAL A 235 0.10 17.72 -14.33
N ASN A 236 -0.72 18.34 -13.48
CA ASN A 236 -1.83 17.63 -12.87
C ASN A 236 -2.97 17.54 -13.89
N THR A 237 -3.52 16.36 -14.13
CA THR A 237 -4.69 16.21 -15.03
C THR A 237 -5.95 16.86 -14.46
N ASP A 238 -5.94 17.20 -13.18
CA ASP A 238 -7.01 17.95 -12.55
C ASP A 238 -6.87 19.47 -12.78
N ARG A 239 -8.02 20.14 -12.83
CA ARG A 239 -8.10 21.60 -12.90
C ARG A 239 -7.70 22.20 -11.56
N GLU A 240 -7.26 23.46 -11.55
CA GLU A 240 -6.94 24.15 -10.31
C GLU A 240 -8.16 24.12 -9.37
N GLY A 241 -7.95 23.65 -8.15
CA GLY A 241 -9.04 23.54 -7.20
C GLY A 241 -10.04 22.41 -7.51
N THR A 242 -9.63 21.31 -8.18
CA THR A 242 -10.29 19.97 -8.17
C THR A 242 -9.47 18.93 -7.36
N ARG A 243 -10.04 17.76 -7.03
CA ARG A 243 -9.54 16.85 -5.96
C ARG A 243 -8.72 15.65 -6.40
N GLY A 244 -8.78 15.28 -7.67
CA GLY A 244 -7.95 14.21 -8.23
C GLY A 244 -6.50 14.66 -8.34
N GLU A 245 -5.58 13.75 -8.08
CA GLU A 245 -4.14 14.00 -8.23
C GLU A 245 -3.57 12.92 -9.15
N HIS A 246 -3.60 13.16 -10.46
CA HIS A 246 -2.86 12.34 -11.41
C HIS A 246 -1.84 13.20 -12.14
N TRP A 247 -0.59 12.76 -12.09
CA TRP A 247 0.55 13.49 -12.63
C TRP A 247 0.95 12.92 -13.98
N ILE A 248 1.07 13.80 -14.97
CA ILE A 248 1.62 13.49 -16.29
C ILE A 248 2.83 14.36 -16.56
N ALA A 249 3.70 13.89 -17.45
CA ALA A 249 4.90 14.62 -17.84
C ALA A 249 4.83 15.07 -19.29
N CYS A 250 5.23 16.32 -19.53
CA CYS A 250 5.36 16.88 -20.87
C CYS A 250 6.82 17.28 -21.11
N TYR A 251 7.40 16.78 -22.20
CA TYR A 251 8.72 17.19 -22.69
C TYR A 251 8.58 17.82 -24.07
N VAL A 252 9.11 19.03 -24.23
CA VAL A 252 9.01 19.82 -25.45
C VAL A 252 10.41 19.99 -26.04
N PRO A 253 10.83 19.11 -26.98
CA PRO A 253 12.16 19.17 -27.55
C PRO A 253 12.36 20.39 -28.46
N CYS A 254 11.31 20.85 -29.15
CA CYS A 254 11.35 22.01 -30.03
C CYS A 254 9.94 22.58 -30.25
N ALA A 255 9.83 23.72 -30.93
CA ALA A 255 8.56 24.45 -31.09
C ALA A 255 7.42 23.66 -31.74
N LYS A 256 7.73 22.65 -32.56
CA LYS A 256 6.74 21.88 -33.33
C LYS A 256 6.40 20.53 -32.71
N ARG A 257 7.12 20.10 -31.67
CA ARG A 257 7.05 18.74 -31.13
C ARG A 257 6.80 18.76 -29.63
N ILE A 258 5.91 17.88 -29.18
CA ILE A 258 5.68 17.62 -27.76
C ILE A 258 5.58 16.12 -27.52
N GLU A 259 6.11 15.70 -26.38
CA GLU A 259 6.02 14.34 -25.86
C GLU A 259 5.16 14.38 -24.59
N TYR A 260 4.03 13.69 -24.62
CA TYR A 260 3.11 13.50 -23.52
C TYR A 260 3.33 12.10 -22.95
N PHE A 261 3.60 12.03 -21.66
CA PHE A 261 3.80 10.79 -20.95
C PHE A 261 2.83 10.66 -19.79
N ASP A 262 2.04 9.61 -19.82
CA ASP A 262 1.11 9.21 -18.77
C ASP A 262 1.43 7.77 -18.37
N SER A 263 1.84 7.54 -17.12
CA SER A 263 2.19 6.20 -16.64
C SER A 263 1.02 5.21 -16.66
N LEU A 264 -0.23 5.69 -16.67
CA LEU A 264 -1.44 4.87 -16.82
C LEU A 264 -1.81 4.63 -18.29
N GLY A 265 -1.19 5.35 -19.23
CA GLY A 265 -1.48 5.25 -20.66
C GLY A 265 -2.87 5.78 -21.03
N ALA A 266 -3.46 6.63 -20.19
CA ALA A 266 -4.78 7.20 -20.43
C ALA A 266 -4.74 8.28 -21.54
N ALA A 267 -5.87 8.45 -22.23
CA ALA A 267 -6.03 9.53 -23.20
C ALA A 267 -5.99 10.90 -22.50
N PRO A 268 -5.39 11.94 -23.11
CA PRO A 268 -5.38 13.28 -22.54
C PRO A 268 -6.80 13.82 -22.33
N ASN A 269 -7.04 14.50 -21.20
CA ASN A 269 -8.31 15.18 -20.94
C ASN A 269 -8.55 16.36 -21.94
N PRO A 270 -9.73 17.01 -21.95
CA PRO A 270 -10.01 18.09 -22.90
C PRO A 270 -9.03 19.28 -22.84
N ASP A 271 -8.59 19.68 -21.65
CA ASP A 271 -7.67 20.82 -21.49
C ASP A 271 -6.27 20.49 -22.04
N LEU A 272 -5.78 19.28 -21.73
CA LEU A 272 -4.53 18.74 -22.25
C LEU A 272 -4.61 18.53 -23.76
N SER A 273 -5.70 17.99 -24.27
CA SER A 273 -5.94 17.82 -25.71
C SER A 273 -5.87 19.16 -26.43
N ALA A 274 -6.53 20.20 -25.90
CA ALA A 274 -6.47 21.55 -26.46
C ALA A 274 -5.05 22.12 -26.47
N TYR A 275 -4.24 21.81 -25.46
CA TYR A 275 -2.84 22.20 -25.42
C TYR A 275 -1.96 21.41 -26.42
N LEU A 276 -2.11 20.08 -26.48
CA LEU A 276 -1.35 19.21 -27.37
C LEU A 276 -1.62 19.54 -28.85
N ASN A 277 -2.86 19.91 -29.19
CA ASN A 277 -3.26 20.33 -30.54
C ASN A 277 -2.54 21.58 -31.07
N LYS A 278 -1.80 22.31 -30.21
CA LYS A 278 -0.95 23.44 -30.65
C LYS A 278 0.35 22.99 -31.33
N PHE A 279 0.70 21.71 -31.25
CA PHE A 279 1.93 21.15 -31.80
C PHE A 279 1.66 20.34 -33.07
N GLN A 280 2.61 20.36 -34.02
CA GLN A 280 2.49 19.61 -35.28
C GLN A 280 2.73 18.11 -35.09
N HIS A 281 3.57 17.75 -34.12
CA HIS A 281 3.86 16.35 -33.81
C HIS A 281 3.71 16.11 -32.31
N VAL A 282 2.77 15.25 -31.97
CA VAL A 282 2.46 14.85 -30.60
C VAL A 282 2.83 13.38 -30.46
N GLN A 283 3.76 13.07 -29.55
CA GLN A 283 4.10 11.70 -29.21
C GLN A 283 3.50 11.35 -27.85
N VAL A 284 2.70 10.29 -27.81
CA VAL A 284 1.99 9.81 -26.61
C VAL A 284 2.31 8.35 -26.37
N ASN A 285 2.40 7.92 -25.12
CA ASN A 285 2.38 6.50 -24.80
C ASN A 285 0.93 6.04 -24.61
N THR A 286 0.61 4.87 -25.14
CA THR A 286 -0.75 4.29 -25.12
C THR A 286 -0.87 3.07 -24.23
N HIS A 287 0.24 2.63 -23.65
CA HIS A 287 0.29 1.44 -22.81
C HIS A 287 0.39 1.85 -21.35
N GLN A 288 -0.42 1.20 -20.52
CA GLN A 288 -0.32 1.30 -19.07
C GLN A 288 1.00 0.65 -18.61
N ILE A 289 1.76 1.38 -17.80
CA ILE A 289 3.04 0.93 -17.23
C ILE A 289 2.92 0.84 -15.70
N GLN A 290 2.22 1.79 -15.08
CA GLN A 290 1.95 1.83 -13.65
C GLN A 290 0.81 0.88 -13.26
N PHE A 291 0.89 0.29 -12.07
CA PHE A 291 -0.26 -0.39 -11.48
C PHE A 291 -1.36 0.61 -11.05
N LEU A 292 -2.62 0.32 -11.38
CA LEU A 292 -3.77 1.19 -11.04
C LEU A 292 -3.88 1.52 -9.54
N SER A 293 -3.42 0.62 -8.67
CA SER A 293 -3.44 0.79 -7.22
C SER A 293 -2.23 1.55 -6.65
N SER A 294 -1.27 1.95 -7.50
CA SER A 294 -0.02 2.57 -7.05
C SER A 294 -0.09 4.11 -7.04
N ASP A 295 0.61 4.71 -6.08
CA ASP A 295 0.84 6.16 -5.92
C ASP A 295 2.07 6.69 -6.69
N ALA A 296 2.55 5.93 -7.67
CA ALA A 296 3.84 6.19 -8.31
C ALA A 296 3.81 7.22 -9.46
N CYS A 297 2.67 7.77 -9.88
CA CYS A 297 2.56 8.62 -11.08
C CYS A 297 3.53 9.82 -11.06
N GLY A 298 3.70 10.48 -9.91
CA GLY A 298 4.70 11.54 -9.73
C GLY A 298 6.15 11.06 -9.86
N HIS A 299 6.45 9.84 -9.37
CA HIS A 299 7.78 9.23 -9.50
C HIS A 299 8.09 8.87 -10.96
N PHE A 300 7.10 8.36 -11.68
CA PHE A 300 7.19 8.10 -13.11
C PHE A 300 7.45 9.39 -13.91
N CYS A 301 6.77 10.49 -13.58
CA CYS A 301 7.03 11.79 -14.19
C CYS A 301 8.48 12.25 -13.98
N VAL A 302 8.99 12.13 -12.75
CA VAL A 302 10.37 12.51 -12.44
C VAL A 302 11.37 11.65 -13.21
N TYR A 303 11.21 10.33 -13.20
CA TYR A 303 12.09 9.41 -13.92
C TYR A 303 12.08 9.68 -15.43
N PHE A 304 10.89 9.85 -16.02
CA PHE A 304 10.73 10.13 -17.44
C PHE A 304 11.44 11.44 -17.82
N LEU A 305 11.17 12.54 -17.11
CA LEU A 305 11.77 13.85 -17.42
C LEU A 305 13.28 13.86 -17.21
N ALA A 306 13.79 13.23 -16.15
CA ALA A 306 15.22 13.10 -15.93
C ALA A 306 15.90 12.31 -17.07
N SER A 307 15.30 11.20 -17.51
CA SER A 307 15.80 10.38 -18.63
C SER A 307 15.79 11.16 -19.94
N ARG A 308 14.67 11.83 -20.26
CA ARG A 308 14.56 12.65 -21.47
C ARG A 308 15.54 13.81 -21.49
N CYS A 309 15.69 14.51 -20.36
CA CYS A 309 16.62 15.63 -20.25
C CYS A 309 18.09 15.20 -20.28
N SER A 310 18.39 13.94 -19.96
CA SER A 310 19.72 13.32 -20.07
C SER A 310 20.03 12.82 -21.49
N GLY A 311 19.06 12.87 -22.41
CA GLY A 311 19.24 12.53 -23.82
C GLY A 311 18.61 11.22 -24.27
N THR A 312 18.09 10.38 -23.36
CA THR A 312 17.48 9.08 -23.70
C THR A 312 16.19 9.28 -24.51
N PRO A 313 16.04 8.73 -25.73
CA PRO A 313 14.84 8.91 -26.57
C PRO A 313 13.53 8.45 -25.91
N PHE A 314 12.39 9.06 -26.30
CA PHE A 314 11.07 8.73 -25.76
C PHE A 314 10.75 7.23 -25.79
N CYS A 315 10.92 6.61 -26.95
CA CYS A 315 10.60 5.19 -27.15
C CYS A 315 11.42 4.30 -26.23
N ASP A 316 12.70 4.62 -26.04
CA ASP A 316 13.61 3.83 -25.20
C ASP A 316 13.21 3.93 -23.73
N VAL A 317 12.86 5.13 -23.24
CA VAL A 317 12.39 5.31 -21.86
C VAL A 317 11.12 4.50 -21.61
N VAL A 318 10.15 4.58 -22.52
CA VAL A 318 8.89 3.83 -22.42
C VAL A 318 9.14 2.32 -22.48
N GLU A 319 10.00 1.86 -23.39
CA GLU A 319 10.29 0.44 -23.56
C GLU A 319 11.08 -0.13 -22.37
N THR A 320 12.03 0.61 -21.81
CA THR A 320 12.71 0.22 -20.57
C THR A 320 11.71 0.05 -19.42
N LEU A 321 10.81 1.01 -19.24
CA LEU A 321 9.79 0.93 -18.19
C LEU A 321 8.84 -0.27 -18.40
N ARG A 322 8.45 -0.54 -19.65
CA ARG A 322 7.61 -1.69 -20.01
C ARG A 322 8.30 -3.04 -19.79
N LYS A 323 9.56 -3.17 -20.21
CA LYS A 323 10.34 -4.41 -20.06
C LYS A 323 10.61 -4.79 -18.61
N THR A 324 10.45 -3.84 -17.68
CA THR A 324 10.66 -4.05 -16.25
C THR A 324 9.52 -4.86 -15.56
N ARG A 325 8.58 -5.46 -16.33
CA ARG A 325 7.58 -6.48 -15.93
C ARG A 325 7.18 -6.48 -14.46
N GLY A 326 6.36 -5.50 -14.06
CA GLY A 326 5.79 -5.42 -12.70
C GLY A 326 6.71 -4.84 -11.63
N MET A 327 7.95 -4.47 -11.97
CA MET A 327 8.87 -3.77 -11.05
C MET A 327 9.05 -2.29 -11.41
N ALA A 328 8.34 -1.77 -12.41
CA ALA A 328 8.48 -0.38 -12.88
C ALA A 328 8.22 0.62 -11.74
N ASP A 329 7.17 0.41 -10.96
CA ASP A 329 6.84 1.20 -9.77
C ASP A 329 7.94 1.20 -8.71
N TRP A 330 8.54 0.03 -8.47
CA TRP A 330 9.67 -0.10 -7.56
C TRP A 330 10.89 0.64 -8.08
N LEU A 331 11.21 0.49 -9.37
CA LEU A 331 12.34 1.14 -10.03
C LEU A 331 12.28 2.66 -9.91
N VAL A 332 11.14 3.27 -10.28
CA VAL A 332 11.00 4.74 -10.25
C VAL A 332 10.98 5.27 -8.82
N LYS A 333 10.37 4.55 -7.87
CA LYS A 333 10.40 4.90 -6.44
C LYS A 333 11.81 4.81 -5.87
N TRP A 334 12.56 3.77 -6.23
CA TRP A 334 13.96 3.61 -5.83
C TRP A 334 14.83 4.72 -6.41
N TYR A 335 14.68 5.02 -7.71
CA TYR A 335 15.40 6.10 -8.39
C TYR A 335 15.20 7.48 -7.73
N VAL A 336 13.96 7.83 -7.39
CA VAL A 336 13.68 9.11 -6.71
C VAL A 336 14.26 9.13 -5.30
N ARG A 337 14.21 8.00 -4.57
CA ARG A 337 14.78 7.90 -3.22
C ARG A 337 16.29 8.04 -3.20
N THR A 338 17.01 7.43 -4.13
CA THR A 338 18.46 7.58 -4.24
C THR A 338 18.86 9.01 -4.57
N LEU A 339 18.08 9.70 -5.39
CA LEU A 339 18.29 11.12 -5.67
C LEU A 339 18.02 12.00 -4.45
N ALA A 340 16.97 11.72 -3.67
CA ALA A 340 16.67 12.45 -2.43
C ALA A 340 17.71 12.25 -1.32
N GLY A 341 18.44 11.13 -1.33
CA GLY A 341 19.54 10.86 -0.38
C GLY A 341 20.86 11.57 -0.69
N HIS A 342 21.00 12.16 -1.88
CA HIS A 342 22.18 12.92 -2.32
C HIS A 342 21.92 14.44 -2.40
N VAL A 343 20.84 14.91 -1.78
CA VAL A 343 20.36 16.30 -1.81
C VAL A 343 20.45 16.97 -0.44
#